data_AF-A0A4Z0BYY9-F1
#
_entry.id   AF-A0A4Z0BYY9-F1
#
_cell.length_a   1.000
_cell.length_b   1.000
_cell.length_c   1.000
_cell.angle_alpha   90.00
_cell.angle_beta   90.00
_cell.angle_gamma   90.00
#
_symmetry.space_group_name_H-M   'P 1'
#
loop_
_entity.id
_entity.type
_entity.pdbx_description
1 polymer ?
#
loop_
_entity_poly.entity_id
_entity_poly.type
_entity_poly.pdbx_seq_one_letter_code
_entity_poly.pdbx_strand_id
1 'polypeptide(L)'
;MTTTPRFLDLNEAQRRQQIDAESLFEALEAAEQEAWRHRGSMFWREQGGRTYLIKLSPDSSQRSLGTQSEQTQETYERFMSRKVVSEARVKDLREQVEVMKRMNRALRVGRAPDLLIEVLNALAKAGVAEHFLVVGTNALYAYEAAAGVRFPGEVMETRDADLLYDTSKRVEFLRVMQGRKLSFIDLLRKVDKTFERHGTDNYTAVNSKGYEVDLLRRFPPPEKAVEEHTLQITPNDEDLWPVRAPTGQRLLAVPRFSQVVVGTSGRMARMTTVHPMAFARIKRQLAVDPARDPRKAPKDAAQAEQVEELVLHYLPNLLATGADEPTTLS
;
A
#
# COMPACT_ATOMS: atom_id res chain seq x y z
N MET A 1 -18.89 -17.88 29.90
CA MET A 1 -19.06 -16.43 30.03
C MET A 1 -18.58 -15.82 28.74
N THR A 2 -19.49 -15.33 27.90
CA THR A 2 -19.14 -14.65 26.65
C THR A 2 -18.59 -13.28 27.00
N THR A 3 -17.27 -13.17 27.08
CA THR A 3 -16.59 -11.88 27.19
C THR A 3 -16.99 -11.07 25.96
N THR A 4 -17.73 -9.98 26.15
CA THR A 4 -18.03 -9.07 25.04
C THR A 4 -16.70 -8.61 24.45
N PRO A 5 -16.46 -8.81 23.14
CA PRO A 5 -15.18 -8.46 22.53
C PRO A 5 -14.91 -6.98 22.78
N ARG A 6 -13.72 -6.66 23.28
CA ARG A 6 -13.37 -5.33 23.82
C ARG A 6 -13.03 -4.34 22.69
N PHE A 7 -13.83 -4.29 21.62
CA PHE A 7 -13.68 -3.28 20.56
C PHE A 7 -14.46 -2.02 20.92
N LEU A 8 -14.01 -0.88 20.39
CA LEU A 8 -14.77 0.36 20.43
C LEU A 8 -15.46 0.56 19.08
N ASP A 9 -16.78 0.41 19.05
CA ASP A 9 -17.57 0.67 17.84
C ASP A 9 -17.43 2.12 17.37
N LEU A 10 -17.30 2.30 16.06
CA LEU A 10 -17.59 3.59 15.46
C LEU A 10 -19.10 3.87 15.58
N ASN A 11 -19.44 5.10 15.96
CA ASN A 11 -20.84 5.50 15.99
C ASN A 11 -21.42 5.58 14.55
N GLU A 12 -22.74 5.73 14.45
CA GLU A 12 -23.42 5.72 13.15
C GLU A 12 -22.89 6.80 12.19
N ALA A 13 -22.64 8.02 12.67
CA ALA A 13 -22.11 9.11 11.86
C ALA A 13 -20.69 8.80 11.35
N GLN A 14 -19.86 8.19 12.20
CA GLN A 14 -18.51 7.78 11.83
C GLN A 14 -18.52 6.65 10.79
N ARG A 15 -19.35 5.62 10.99
CA ARG A 15 -19.47 4.49 10.03
C ARG A 15 -19.95 4.97 8.67
N ARG A 16 -21.00 5.80 8.64
CA ARG A 16 -21.53 6.35 7.39
C ARG A 16 -20.47 7.18 6.66
N GLN A 17 -19.84 8.10 7.37
CA GLN A 17 -18.76 8.91 6.81
C GLN A 17 -17.62 8.04 6.26
N GLN A 18 -17.26 6.97 6.97
CA GLN A 18 -16.19 6.08 6.53
C GLN A 18 -16.53 5.37 5.22
N ILE A 19 -17.73 4.79 5.13
CA ILE A 19 -18.20 4.07 3.93
C ILE A 19 -18.25 5.02 2.72
N ASP A 20 -18.78 6.23 2.92
CA ASP A 20 -18.88 7.25 1.87
C ASP A 20 -17.49 7.71 1.41
N ALA A 21 -16.59 7.97 2.36
CA ALA A 21 -15.23 8.41 2.09
C ALA A 21 -14.40 7.32 1.38
N GLU A 22 -14.54 6.06 1.80
CA GLU A 22 -13.92 4.90 1.15
C GLU A 22 -14.40 4.78 -0.29
N SER A 23 -15.71 4.70 -0.51
CA SER A 23 -16.30 4.56 -1.85
C SER A 23 -15.83 5.67 -2.80
N LEU A 24 -15.76 6.91 -2.31
CA LEU A 24 -15.26 8.04 -3.10
C LEU A 24 -13.75 7.95 -3.39
N PHE A 25 -12.96 7.51 -2.41
CA PHE A 25 -11.53 7.30 -2.59
C PHE A 25 -11.24 6.21 -3.62
N GLU A 26 -11.97 5.10 -3.58
CA GLU A 26 -11.84 4.03 -4.58
C GLU A 26 -12.24 4.51 -5.98
N ALA A 27 -13.31 5.31 -6.09
CA ALA A 27 -13.70 5.93 -7.35
C ALA A 27 -12.62 6.87 -7.89
N LEU A 28 -11.91 7.60 -7.02
CA LEU A 28 -10.77 8.42 -7.39
C LEU A 28 -9.61 7.56 -7.89
N GLU A 29 -9.23 6.50 -7.17
CA GLU A 29 -8.15 5.60 -7.60
C GLU A 29 -8.44 4.99 -8.97
N ALA A 30 -9.67 4.53 -9.21
CA ALA A 30 -10.09 4.01 -10.51
C ALA A 30 -10.04 5.08 -11.61
N ALA A 31 -10.47 6.31 -11.32
CA ALA A 31 -10.41 7.42 -12.28
C ALA A 31 -8.96 7.82 -12.60
N GLU A 32 -8.06 7.80 -11.62
CA GLU A 32 -6.63 8.08 -11.82
C GLU A 32 -5.95 7.01 -12.66
N GLN A 33 -6.29 5.72 -12.45
CA GLN A 33 -5.81 4.62 -13.29
C GLN A 33 -6.30 4.74 -14.73
N GLU A 34 -7.55 5.13 -14.95
CA GLU A 34 -8.08 5.35 -16.31
C GLU A 34 -7.40 6.56 -16.98
N ALA A 35 -7.27 7.68 -16.27
CA ALA A 35 -6.56 8.86 -16.76
C ALA A 35 -5.10 8.55 -17.11
N TRP A 36 -4.44 7.68 -16.33
CA TRP A 36 -3.07 7.22 -16.61
C TRP A 36 -2.94 6.49 -17.96
N ARG A 37 -3.98 5.78 -18.41
CA ARG A 37 -3.99 5.14 -19.74
C ARG A 37 -4.01 6.15 -20.88
N HIS A 38 -4.52 7.37 -20.63
CA HIS A 38 -4.64 8.46 -21.60
C HIS A 38 -3.62 9.59 -21.41
N ARG A 39 -2.63 9.41 -20.53
CA ARG A 39 -1.64 10.46 -20.17
C ARG A 39 -0.67 10.86 -21.30
N GLY A 40 -0.66 10.14 -22.42
CA GLY A 40 0.06 10.54 -23.62
C GLY A 40 -0.59 11.73 -24.33
N SER A 41 -0.13 12.05 -25.53
CA SER A 41 -0.83 12.96 -26.44
C SER A 41 -0.95 12.35 -27.84
N MET A 42 -1.90 12.87 -28.60
CA MET A 42 -2.00 12.61 -30.03
C MET A 42 -2.05 13.96 -30.76
N PHE A 43 -1.34 14.06 -31.87
CA PHE A 43 -1.36 15.26 -32.71
C PHE A 43 -1.09 14.90 -34.17
N TRP A 44 -1.54 15.77 -35.06
CA TRP A 44 -1.27 15.67 -36.49
C TRP A 44 0.07 16.31 -36.83
N ARG A 45 0.88 15.64 -37.64
CA ARG A 45 2.16 16.15 -38.14
C ARG A 45 2.23 16.01 -39.66
N GLU A 46 2.60 17.08 -40.33
CA GLU A 46 2.89 17.06 -41.75
C GLU A 46 4.33 16.60 -42.01
N GLN A 47 4.51 15.66 -42.93
CA GLN A 47 5.83 15.18 -43.36
C GLN A 47 5.75 14.67 -44.81
N GLY A 48 6.60 15.18 -45.69
CA GLY A 48 6.68 14.72 -47.09
C GLY A 48 5.37 14.89 -47.88
N GLY A 49 4.62 15.96 -47.62
CA GLY A 49 3.35 16.26 -48.30
C GLY A 49 2.16 15.41 -47.84
N ARG A 50 2.28 14.68 -46.72
CA ARG A 50 1.20 13.93 -46.10
C ARG A 50 1.09 14.28 -44.62
N THR A 51 -0.13 14.24 -44.09
CA THR A 51 -0.42 14.44 -42.67
C THR A 51 -0.49 13.08 -41.97
N TYR A 52 0.19 12.92 -40.85
CA TYR A 52 0.25 11.70 -40.06
C TYR A 52 -0.29 11.92 -38.66
N LEU A 53 -1.03 10.95 -38.13
CA LEU A 53 -1.41 10.95 -36.72
C LEU A 53 -0.24 10.40 -35.90
N ILE A 54 0.28 11.20 -34.97
CA ILE A 54 1.37 10.81 -34.09
C ILE A 54 0.85 10.61 -32.69
N LYS A 55 1.14 9.45 -32.09
CA LYS A 55 0.98 9.20 -30.66
C LYS A 55 2.30 9.50 -29.94
N LEU A 56 2.26 10.40 -28.97
CA LEU A 56 3.34 10.70 -28.05
C LEU A 56 3.09 9.99 -26.73
N SER A 57 4.00 9.10 -26.37
CA SER A 57 4.02 8.43 -25.09
C SER A 57 4.63 9.33 -24.00
N PRO A 58 4.39 9.02 -22.72
CA PRO A 58 4.89 9.82 -21.60
C PRO A 58 6.42 9.80 -21.44
N ASP A 59 7.08 8.80 -22.01
CA ASP A 59 8.53 8.69 -22.13
C ASP A 59 9.10 9.47 -23.33
N SER A 60 8.28 10.36 -23.93
CA SER A 60 8.59 11.14 -25.13
C SER A 60 8.80 10.32 -26.40
N SER A 61 8.55 9.00 -26.39
CA SER A 61 8.57 8.20 -27.61
C SER A 61 7.40 8.57 -28.52
N GLN A 62 7.67 8.67 -29.82
CA GLN A 62 6.67 9.01 -30.83
C GLN A 62 6.44 7.80 -31.74
N ARG A 63 5.17 7.50 -32.00
CA ARG A 63 4.76 6.46 -32.93
C ARG A 63 3.74 7.02 -33.90
N SER A 64 4.00 6.87 -35.20
CA SER A 64 2.99 7.15 -36.23
C SER A 64 1.91 6.07 -36.20
N LEU A 65 0.64 6.50 -36.27
CA LEU A 65 -0.54 5.65 -36.38
C LEU A 65 -1.06 5.56 -37.83
N GLY A 66 -0.37 6.23 -38.77
CA GLY A 66 -0.73 6.25 -40.19
C GLY A 66 -1.03 7.65 -40.71
N THR A 67 -1.30 7.74 -42.01
CA THR A 67 -1.72 8.97 -42.67
C THR A 67 -3.14 9.36 -42.27
N GLN A 68 -3.50 10.62 -42.48
CA GLN A 68 -4.84 11.12 -42.27
C GLN A 68 -5.85 10.36 -43.14
N SER A 69 -6.84 9.77 -42.47
CA SER A 69 -7.96 9.02 -43.01
C SER A 69 -9.13 9.12 -42.02
N GLU A 70 -10.31 8.68 -42.43
CA GLU A 70 -11.49 8.61 -41.54
C GLU A 70 -11.17 7.79 -40.26
N GLN A 71 -10.50 6.66 -40.41
CA GLN A 71 -10.10 5.80 -39.28
C GLN A 71 -9.13 6.48 -38.30
N THR A 72 -8.14 7.23 -38.80
CA THR A 72 -7.19 7.94 -37.93
C THR A 72 -7.83 9.18 -37.30
N GLN A 73 -8.76 9.84 -38.00
CA GLN A 73 -9.58 10.92 -37.46
C GLN A 73 -10.44 10.44 -36.28
N GLU A 74 -11.19 9.36 -36.43
CA GLU A 74 -11.99 8.77 -35.34
C GLU A 74 -11.12 8.38 -34.13
N THR A 75 -9.91 7.87 -34.40
CA THR A 75 -8.96 7.49 -33.35
C THR A 75 -8.50 8.70 -32.56
N TYR A 76 -8.19 9.81 -33.25
CA TYR A 76 -7.83 11.07 -32.63
C TYR A 76 -8.97 11.65 -31.78
N GLU A 77 -10.17 11.75 -32.35
CA GLU A 77 -11.35 12.32 -31.68
C GLU A 77 -11.73 11.52 -30.43
N ARG A 78 -11.75 10.18 -30.54
CA ARG A 78 -12.01 9.29 -29.41
C ARG A 78 -10.95 9.44 -28.31
N PHE A 79 -9.68 9.58 -28.67
CA PHE A 79 -8.60 9.79 -27.70
C PHE A 79 -8.76 11.13 -26.96
N MET A 80 -8.97 12.22 -27.71
CA MET A 80 -9.12 13.57 -27.12
C MET A 80 -10.36 13.66 -26.23
N SER A 81 -11.50 13.12 -26.67
CA SER A 81 -12.72 13.08 -25.89
C SER A 81 -12.54 12.29 -24.58
N ARG A 82 -11.98 11.08 -24.65
CA ARG A 82 -11.71 10.27 -23.44
C ARG A 82 -10.74 10.93 -22.48
N LYS A 83 -9.72 11.61 -23.01
CA LYS A 83 -8.74 12.34 -22.19
C LYS A 83 -9.41 13.46 -21.40
N VAL A 84 -10.20 14.31 -22.07
CA VAL A 84 -10.92 15.42 -21.41
C VAL A 84 -11.87 14.90 -20.33
N VAL A 85 -12.67 13.87 -20.64
CA VAL A 85 -13.62 13.28 -19.68
C VAL A 85 -12.89 12.67 -18.47
N SER A 86 -11.79 11.96 -18.70
CA SER A 86 -11.03 11.32 -17.63
C SER A 86 -10.36 12.35 -16.72
N GLU A 87 -9.77 13.40 -17.28
CA GLU A 87 -9.12 14.49 -16.53
C GLU A 87 -10.15 15.28 -15.71
N ALA A 88 -11.31 15.60 -16.27
CA ALA A 88 -12.41 16.25 -15.55
C ALA A 88 -12.89 15.39 -14.37
N ARG A 89 -13.14 14.09 -14.60
CA ARG A 89 -13.56 13.16 -13.54
C ARG A 89 -12.55 13.08 -12.39
N VAL A 90 -11.25 12.98 -12.68
CA VAL A 90 -10.20 12.98 -11.65
C VAL A 90 -10.22 14.29 -10.85
N LYS A 91 -10.38 15.43 -11.52
CA LYS A 91 -10.45 16.73 -10.86
C LYS A 91 -11.63 16.79 -9.89
N ASP A 92 -12.84 16.47 -10.36
CA ASP A 92 -14.05 16.54 -9.53
C ASP A 92 -13.97 15.60 -8.33
N LEU A 93 -13.47 14.37 -8.53
CA LEU A 93 -13.30 13.40 -7.44
C LEU A 93 -12.26 13.85 -6.41
N ARG A 94 -11.15 14.48 -6.83
CA ARG A 94 -10.16 15.03 -5.89
C ARG A 94 -10.75 16.13 -5.02
N GLU A 95 -11.56 17.02 -5.60
CA GLU A 95 -12.24 18.08 -4.85
C GLU A 95 -13.18 17.47 -3.78
N GLN A 96 -13.93 16.43 -4.14
CA GLN A 96 -14.81 15.72 -3.19
C GLN A 96 -14.01 14.96 -2.12
N VAL A 97 -12.89 14.33 -2.46
CA VAL A 97 -12.02 13.64 -1.48
C VAL A 97 -11.45 14.62 -0.46
N GLU A 98 -11.15 15.86 -0.84
CA GLU A 98 -10.75 16.91 0.12
C GLU A 98 -11.89 17.36 1.04
N VAL A 99 -13.16 17.25 0.62
CA VAL A 99 -14.32 17.39 1.52
C VAL A 99 -14.34 16.23 2.51
N MET A 100 -14.25 14.98 2.02
CA MET A 100 -14.27 13.78 2.86
C MET A 100 -13.14 13.78 3.89
N LYS A 101 -11.94 14.21 3.51
CA LYS A 101 -10.80 14.37 4.43
C LYS A 101 -11.14 15.29 5.61
N ARG A 102 -11.78 16.44 5.36
CA ARG A 102 -12.17 17.38 6.43
C ARG A 102 -13.22 16.77 7.35
N MET A 103 -14.20 16.07 6.79
CA MET A 103 -15.24 15.38 7.55
C MET A 103 -14.66 14.21 8.37
N ASN A 104 -13.79 13.40 7.79
CA ASN A 104 -13.06 12.33 8.45
C ASN A 104 -12.32 12.83 9.69
N ARG A 105 -11.65 13.98 9.58
CA ARG A 105 -10.97 14.62 10.70
C ARG A 105 -11.95 15.11 11.76
N ALA A 106 -13.02 15.79 11.34
CA ALA A 106 -14.03 16.36 12.25
C ALA A 106 -14.74 15.28 13.07
N LEU A 107 -15.14 14.19 12.42
CA LEU A 107 -15.80 13.04 13.04
C LEU A 107 -14.82 12.07 13.72
N ARG A 108 -13.51 12.31 13.56
CA ARG A 108 -12.43 11.44 14.05
C ARG A 108 -12.67 9.99 13.60
N VAL A 109 -12.90 9.79 12.31
CA VAL A 109 -13.16 8.45 11.72
C VAL A 109 -11.93 7.57 11.91
N GLY A 110 -10.80 8.06 11.42
CA GLY A 110 -9.53 7.36 11.43
C GLY A 110 -8.60 7.70 12.58
N ARG A 111 -7.65 6.81 12.83
CA ARG A 111 -6.56 7.04 13.79
C ARG A 111 -5.20 6.50 13.34
N ALA A 112 -5.07 6.07 12.08
CA ALA A 112 -3.77 5.65 11.57
C ALA A 112 -2.77 6.82 11.65
N PRO A 113 -1.48 6.57 11.93
CA PRO A 113 -0.46 7.62 11.96
C PRO A 113 -0.42 8.36 10.62
N ASP A 114 -0.42 9.69 10.64
CA ASP A 114 -0.38 10.49 9.41
C ASP A 114 0.88 10.19 8.58
N LEU A 115 2.02 9.91 9.21
CA LEU A 115 3.24 9.51 8.51
C LEU A 115 3.07 8.18 7.76
N LEU A 116 2.37 7.20 8.33
CA LEU A 116 2.04 5.95 7.63
C LEU A 116 1.17 6.24 6.39
N ILE A 117 0.15 7.08 6.53
CA ILE A 117 -0.71 7.51 5.41
C ILE A 117 0.10 8.21 4.32
N GLU A 118 1.02 9.10 4.70
CA GLU A 118 1.86 9.83 3.76
C GLU A 118 2.87 8.92 3.05
N VAL A 119 3.48 7.95 3.75
CA VAL A 119 4.35 6.91 3.16
C VAL A 119 3.58 6.06 2.16
N LEU A 120 2.40 5.55 2.51
CA LEU A 120 1.57 4.75 1.60
C LEU A 120 1.19 5.53 0.34
N ASN A 121 0.79 6.80 0.50
CA ASN A 121 0.49 7.68 -0.63
C ASN A 121 1.73 7.99 -1.48
N ALA A 122 2.92 8.12 -0.89
CA ALA A 122 4.17 8.30 -1.63
C ALA A 122 4.51 7.05 -2.47
N LEU A 123 4.35 5.86 -1.91
CA LEU A 123 4.52 4.59 -2.63
C LEU A 123 3.50 4.43 -3.77
N ALA A 124 2.23 4.79 -3.52
CA ALA A 124 1.16 4.73 -4.52
C ALA A 124 1.42 5.72 -5.68
N LYS A 125 1.77 6.97 -5.36
CA LYS A 125 2.12 8.00 -6.36
C LYS A 125 3.37 7.63 -7.17
N ALA A 126 4.31 6.94 -6.55
CA ALA A 126 5.48 6.37 -7.21
C ALA A 126 5.14 5.11 -8.05
N GLY A 127 3.94 4.55 -7.94
CA GLY A 127 3.53 3.35 -8.67
C GLY A 127 4.27 2.09 -8.19
N VAL A 128 4.68 2.07 -6.92
CA VAL A 128 5.41 0.93 -6.33
C VAL A 128 4.69 0.31 -5.15
N ALA A 129 3.52 0.82 -4.73
CA ALA A 129 2.76 0.32 -3.58
C ALA A 129 2.54 -1.21 -3.60
N GLU A 130 2.29 -1.82 -4.76
CA GLU A 130 2.03 -3.26 -4.88
C GLU A 130 3.23 -4.18 -4.55
N HIS A 131 4.42 -3.59 -4.43
CA HIS A 131 5.68 -4.27 -4.08
C HIS A 131 5.88 -4.36 -2.57
N PHE A 132 5.01 -3.73 -1.78
CA PHE A 132 5.09 -3.69 -0.32
C PHE A 132 3.79 -4.19 0.31
N LEU A 133 3.93 -4.86 1.45
CA LEU A 133 2.84 -5.13 2.37
C LEU A 133 3.13 -4.42 3.69
N VAL A 134 2.14 -3.74 4.25
CA VAL A 134 2.20 -3.30 5.65
C VAL A 134 2.04 -4.53 6.52
N VAL A 135 2.97 -4.76 7.44
CA VAL A 135 2.93 -5.91 8.36
C VAL A 135 3.03 -5.42 9.81
N GLY A 136 3.13 -6.36 10.75
CA GLY A 136 3.23 -6.01 12.17
C GLY A 136 1.96 -5.35 12.71
N THR A 137 2.12 -4.50 13.72
CA THR A 137 0.99 -3.85 14.41
C THR A 137 0.19 -2.94 13.47
N ASN A 138 0.83 -2.34 12.48
CA ASN A 138 0.19 -1.41 11.55
C ASN A 138 -0.89 -2.07 10.68
N ALA A 139 -0.85 -3.39 10.48
CA ALA A 139 -1.89 -4.16 9.80
C ALA A 139 -3.26 -4.01 10.49
N LEU A 140 -3.28 -3.81 11.80
CA LEU A 140 -4.51 -3.67 12.58
C LEU A 140 -5.34 -2.46 12.12
N TYR A 141 -4.73 -1.37 11.65
CA TYR A 141 -5.48 -0.23 11.12
C TYR A 141 -6.34 -0.58 9.89
N ALA A 142 -5.89 -1.52 9.04
CA ALA A 142 -6.70 -2.01 7.94
C ALA A 142 -7.89 -2.83 8.45
N TYR A 143 -7.70 -3.65 9.48
CA TYR A 143 -8.78 -4.46 10.04
C TYR A 143 -9.80 -3.62 10.81
N GLU A 144 -9.35 -2.60 11.54
CA GLU A 144 -10.21 -1.57 12.16
C GLU A 144 -11.08 -0.90 11.12
N ALA A 145 -10.45 -0.44 10.04
CA ALA A 145 -11.16 0.27 8.99
C ALA A 145 -12.22 -0.62 8.34
N ALA A 146 -11.88 -1.87 8.02
CA ALA A 146 -12.82 -2.82 7.42
C ALA A 146 -14.01 -3.18 8.34
N ALA A 147 -13.74 -3.33 9.65
CA ALA A 147 -14.76 -3.72 10.63
C ALA A 147 -15.58 -2.54 11.17
N GLY A 148 -15.15 -1.29 10.94
CA GLY A 148 -15.81 -0.11 11.50
C GLY A 148 -15.71 -0.04 13.03
N VAL A 149 -14.59 -0.49 13.60
CA VAL A 149 -14.32 -0.52 15.05
C VAL A 149 -12.88 -0.12 15.36
N ARG A 150 -12.54 -0.06 16.66
CA ARG A 150 -11.16 0.10 17.13
C ARG A 150 -10.75 -0.99 18.10
N PHE A 151 -9.52 -1.48 17.95
CA PHE A 151 -8.85 -2.27 18.97
C PHE A 151 -8.55 -1.43 20.22
N PRO A 152 -8.47 -2.05 21.41
CA PRO A 152 -7.93 -1.43 22.62
C PRO A 152 -6.54 -0.81 22.39
N GLY A 153 -6.21 0.26 23.12
CA GLY A 153 -4.92 0.96 22.98
C GLY A 153 -3.69 0.08 23.25
N GLU A 154 -3.81 -0.90 24.15
CA GLU A 154 -2.73 -1.79 24.59
C GLU A 154 -2.10 -2.60 23.44
N VAL A 155 -2.83 -2.86 22.35
CA VAL A 155 -2.32 -3.63 21.21
C VAL A 155 -1.76 -2.78 20.06
N MET A 156 -1.97 -1.44 20.09
CA MET A 156 -1.72 -0.55 18.95
C MET A 156 -0.48 0.34 19.07
N GLU A 157 0.17 0.39 20.23
CA GLU A 157 1.28 1.33 20.44
C GLU A 157 2.49 0.95 19.58
N THR A 158 2.66 1.63 18.44
CA THR A 158 3.90 1.67 17.68
C THR A 158 4.09 3.05 17.02
N ARG A 159 5.35 3.50 16.95
CA ARG A 159 5.78 4.73 16.26
C ARG A 159 6.61 4.40 15.01
N ASP A 160 6.29 3.27 14.39
CA ASP A 160 7.03 2.67 13.29
C ASP A 160 6.09 2.31 12.12
N ALA A 161 6.68 1.93 11.00
CA ALA A 161 6.01 1.24 9.90
C ALA A 161 6.85 0.04 9.45
N ASP A 162 6.33 -1.17 9.63
CA ASP A 162 6.93 -2.37 9.04
C ASP A 162 6.43 -2.57 7.60
N LEU A 163 7.34 -2.49 6.63
CA LEU A 163 7.06 -2.78 5.23
C LEU A 163 7.77 -4.06 4.80
N LEU A 164 6.99 -5.05 4.37
CA LEU A 164 7.50 -6.26 3.76
C LEU A 164 7.64 -6.07 2.25
N TYR A 165 8.87 -6.08 1.76
CA TYR A 165 9.20 -5.95 0.35
C TYR A 165 9.12 -7.30 -0.39
N ASP A 166 8.33 -7.33 -1.46
CA ASP A 166 8.15 -8.46 -2.35
C ASP A 166 9.32 -8.57 -3.35
N THR A 167 10.35 -9.31 -2.94
CA THR A 167 11.56 -9.51 -3.76
C THR A 167 11.29 -10.26 -5.06
N SER A 168 10.14 -10.93 -5.23
CA SER A 168 9.77 -11.58 -6.49
C SER A 168 9.51 -10.57 -7.61
N LYS A 169 9.06 -9.36 -7.26
CA LYS A 169 8.79 -8.26 -8.18
C LYS A 169 9.94 -7.26 -8.29
N ARG A 170 11.15 -7.61 -7.83
CA ARG A 170 12.30 -6.69 -7.76
C ARG A 170 12.66 -6.03 -9.10
N VAL A 171 12.63 -6.78 -10.19
CA VAL A 171 12.98 -6.26 -11.52
C VAL A 171 11.99 -5.17 -11.95
N GLU A 172 10.70 -5.40 -11.70
CA GLU A 172 9.65 -4.43 -11.98
C GLU A 172 9.80 -3.19 -11.09
N PHE A 173 10.01 -3.38 -9.78
CA PHE A 173 10.27 -2.29 -8.84
C PHE A 173 11.41 -1.39 -9.29
N LEU A 174 12.59 -1.99 -9.59
CA LEU A 174 13.77 -1.24 -10.00
C LEU A 174 13.54 -0.48 -11.31
N ARG A 175 12.82 -1.07 -12.28
CA ARG A 175 12.46 -0.39 -13.52
C ARG A 175 11.62 0.86 -13.26
N VAL A 176 10.62 0.78 -12.38
CA VAL A 176 9.79 1.93 -12.01
C VAL A 176 10.63 3.01 -11.33
N MET A 177 11.49 2.63 -10.38
CA MET A 177 12.37 3.55 -9.65
C MET A 177 13.39 4.26 -10.56
N GLN A 178 14.04 3.51 -11.46
CA GLN A 178 14.97 4.04 -12.47
C GLN A 178 14.28 5.02 -13.41
N GLY A 179 13.09 4.68 -13.93
CA GLY A 179 12.32 5.56 -14.80
C GLY A 179 11.91 6.87 -14.13
N ARG A 180 11.80 6.88 -12.80
CA ARG A 180 11.51 8.08 -12.00
C ARG A 180 12.76 8.80 -11.49
N LYS A 181 13.94 8.21 -11.64
CA LYS A 181 15.22 8.70 -11.07
C LYS A 181 15.11 8.94 -9.56
N LEU A 182 14.54 7.98 -8.83
CA LEU A 182 14.37 8.03 -7.37
C LEU A 182 14.93 6.76 -6.75
N SER A 183 15.51 6.89 -5.56
CA SER A 183 15.76 5.78 -4.63
C SER A 183 14.59 5.57 -3.67
N PHE A 184 14.59 4.49 -2.88
CA PHE A 184 13.54 4.28 -1.89
C PHE A 184 13.63 5.31 -0.74
N ILE A 185 14.84 5.60 -0.25
CA ILE A 185 15.06 6.68 0.71
C ILE A 185 14.59 8.05 0.16
N ASP A 186 14.72 8.32 -1.15
CA ASP A 186 14.16 9.54 -1.76
C ASP A 186 12.63 9.60 -1.71
N LEU A 187 11.95 8.45 -1.76
CA LEU A 187 10.48 8.40 -1.58
C LEU A 187 10.10 8.79 -0.16
N LEU A 188 10.81 8.26 0.84
CA LEU A 188 10.60 8.65 2.24
C LEU A 188 10.92 10.14 2.44
N ARG A 189 11.98 10.66 1.82
CA ARG A 189 12.33 12.09 1.82
C ARG A 189 11.34 13.00 1.10
N LYS A 190 10.40 12.46 0.32
CA LYS A 190 9.24 13.24 -0.18
C LYS A 190 8.16 13.42 0.86
N VAL A 191 8.09 12.52 1.84
CA VAL A 191 7.20 12.62 3.02
C VAL A 191 7.83 13.54 4.05
N ASP A 192 9.06 13.25 4.48
CA ASP A 192 9.82 14.05 5.44
C ASP A 192 11.30 14.12 5.03
N LYS A 193 11.82 15.33 4.78
CA LYS A 193 13.19 15.53 4.27
C LYS A 193 14.27 15.00 5.20
N THR A 194 13.94 14.77 6.47
CA THR A 194 14.88 14.33 7.49
C THR A 194 15.04 12.81 7.57
N PHE A 195 14.38 12.04 6.70
CA PHE A 195 14.63 10.60 6.62
C PHE A 195 16.07 10.30 6.20
N GLU A 196 16.71 9.45 6.98
CA GLU A 196 18.03 8.89 6.73
C GLU A 196 18.05 7.41 7.14
N ARG A 197 19.00 6.64 6.59
CA ARG A 197 19.23 5.28 7.06
C ARG A 197 19.73 5.32 8.50
N HIS A 198 19.19 4.46 9.35
CA HIS A 198 19.61 4.37 10.73
C HIS A 198 21.10 4.03 10.83
N GLY A 199 21.80 4.57 11.83
CA GLY A 199 23.25 4.44 11.93
C GLY A 199 23.73 3.05 12.36
N THR A 200 22.89 2.29 13.09
CA THR A 200 23.27 0.98 13.66
C THR A 200 22.73 -0.21 12.89
N ASP A 201 21.75 -0.01 12.01
CA ASP A 201 21.22 -1.06 11.16
C ASP A 201 20.89 -0.51 9.77
N ASN A 202 21.01 -1.37 8.76
CA ASN A 202 20.88 -0.94 7.38
C ASN A 202 19.47 -1.10 6.81
N TYR A 203 18.51 -1.60 7.59
CA TYR A 203 17.16 -1.92 7.13
C TYR A 203 16.10 -0.92 7.61
N THR A 204 16.45 0.00 8.51
CA THR A 204 15.56 1.02 9.05
C THR A 204 15.87 2.38 8.45
N ALA A 205 14.84 3.12 8.04
CA ALA A 205 14.91 4.55 7.82
C ALA A 205 14.26 5.29 8.99
N VAL A 206 14.95 6.28 9.55
CA VAL A 206 14.47 7.09 10.67
C VAL A 206 14.41 8.56 10.27
N ASN A 207 13.41 9.30 10.73
CA ASN A 207 13.36 10.76 10.56
C ASN A 207 13.80 11.50 11.84
N SER A 208 13.95 12.82 11.76
CA SER A 208 14.32 13.70 12.89
C SER A 208 13.34 13.66 14.08
N LYS A 209 12.15 13.07 13.90
CA LYS A 209 11.12 12.93 14.95
C LYS A 209 11.11 11.53 15.57
N GLY A 210 12.03 10.65 15.16
CA GLY A 210 12.12 9.27 15.63
C GLY A 210 11.04 8.35 15.09
N TYR A 211 10.44 8.67 13.93
CA TYR A 211 9.56 7.75 13.22
C TYR A 211 10.40 6.82 12.36
N GLU A 212 10.20 5.52 12.54
CA GLU A 212 10.99 4.47 11.90
C GLU A 212 10.18 3.77 10.80
N VAL A 213 10.84 3.45 9.68
CA VAL A 213 10.30 2.62 8.61
C VAL A 213 11.23 1.43 8.43
N ASP A 214 10.77 0.28 8.91
CA ASP A 214 11.51 -0.98 8.87
C ASP A 214 11.23 -1.70 7.56
N LEU A 215 12.28 -2.11 6.88
CA LEU A 215 12.18 -2.79 5.60
C LEU A 215 12.55 -4.27 5.72
N LEU A 216 11.54 -5.12 5.60
CA LEU A 216 11.66 -6.57 5.74
C LEU A 216 11.62 -7.25 4.37
N ARG A 217 12.21 -8.43 4.25
CA ARG A 217 12.05 -9.34 3.11
C ARG A 217 11.93 -10.79 3.56
N ARG A 218 11.42 -11.64 2.67
CA ARG A 218 11.46 -13.10 2.85
C ARG A 218 12.90 -13.65 2.82
N PHE A 219 13.06 -14.82 3.41
CA PHE A 219 14.21 -15.68 3.14
C PHE A 219 14.21 -16.11 1.67
N PRO A 220 15.37 -16.29 1.03
CA PRO A 220 15.43 -16.96 -0.26
C PRO A 220 14.97 -18.43 -0.13
N PRO A 221 14.56 -19.08 -1.24
CA PRO A 221 14.34 -20.53 -1.25
C PRO A 221 15.54 -21.30 -0.69
N PRO A 222 15.37 -22.50 -0.11
CA PRO A 222 16.46 -23.28 0.52
C PRO A 222 17.68 -23.46 -0.38
N GLU A 223 17.45 -23.69 -1.67
CA GLU A 223 18.47 -23.82 -2.72
C GLU A 223 19.40 -22.60 -2.85
N LYS A 224 18.94 -21.42 -2.40
CA LYS A 224 19.66 -20.13 -2.43
C LYS A 224 19.89 -19.57 -1.02
N ALA A 225 19.68 -20.36 0.03
CA ALA A 225 19.82 -19.92 1.43
C ALA A 225 21.27 -19.74 1.88
N VAL A 226 22.20 -20.46 1.22
CA VAL A 226 23.62 -20.56 1.60
C VAL A 226 24.40 -19.27 1.27
N GLU A 227 23.90 -18.45 0.34
CA GLU A 227 24.51 -17.17 0.00
C GLU A 227 23.78 -16.02 0.71
N GLU A 228 24.48 -15.32 1.60
CA GLU A 228 24.02 -14.04 2.13
C GLU A 228 24.13 -12.97 1.04
N HIS A 229 23.19 -12.99 0.10
CA HIS A 229 23.04 -11.88 -0.82
C HIS A 229 22.51 -10.69 -0.06
N THR A 230 23.40 -9.76 0.26
CA THR A 230 23.03 -8.38 0.58
C THR A 230 22.13 -7.89 -0.56
N LEU A 231 20.89 -7.51 -0.24
CA LEU A 231 19.94 -6.97 -1.21
C LEU A 231 19.68 -5.51 -0.86
N GLN A 232 20.19 -4.60 -1.68
CA GLN A 232 19.83 -3.19 -1.59
C GLN A 232 18.51 -3.00 -2.30
N ILE A 233 17.62 -2.19 -1.71
CA ILE A 233 16.31 -1.95 -2.31
C ILE A 233 16.44 -1.19 -3.63
N THR A 234 17.23 -0.11 -3.68
CA THR A 234 17.65 0.58 -4.91
C THR A 234 19.15 0.88 -4.89
N PRO A 235 19.80 1.07 -6.06
CA PRO A 235 21.25 1.34 -6.12
C PRO A 235 21.56 2.79 -5.74
N ASN A 236 21.54 3.09 -4.44
CA ASN A 236 21.92 4.37 -3.84
C ASN A 236 22.55 4.11 -2.47
N ASP A 237 23.75 4.64 -2.22
CA ASP A 237 24.56 4.34 -1.02
C ASP A 237 23.87 4.66 0.32
N GLU A 238 22.96 5.64 0.32
CA GLU A 238 22.16 6.03 1.49
C GLU A 238 20.91 5.17 1.69
N ASP A 239 20.61 4.27 0.74
CA ASP A 239 19.38 3.48 0.76
C ASP A 239 19.50 2.23 1.64
N LEU A 240 18.34 1.60 1.84
CA LEU A 240 18.14 0.51 2.78
C LEU A 240 18.50 -0.86 2.19
N TRP A 241 18.85 -1.76 3.10
CA TRP A 241 19.15 -3.17 2.85
C TRP A 241 18.12 -4.04 3.57
N PRO A 242 17.00 -4.41 2.90
CA PRO A 242 15.95 -5.21 3.53
C PRO A 242 16.46 -6.44 4.27
N VAL A 243 16.08 -6.57 5.55
CA VAL A 243 16.50 -7.69 6.40
C VAL A 243 15.59 -8.90 6.24
N ARG A 244 16.16 -10.10 6.32
CA ARG A 244 15.39 -11.35 6.25
C ARG A 244 14.59 -11.52 7.54
N ALA A 245 13.27 -11.52 7.45
CA ALA A 245 12.39 -11.85 8.56
C ALA A 245 11.95 -13.32 8.46
N PRO A 246 12.07 -14.15 9.52
CA PRO A 246 11.67 -15.58 9.46
C PRO A 246 10.20 -15.73 9.04
N THR A 247 9.40 -14.77 9.45
CA THR A 247 7.98 -14.65 9.11
C THR A 247 7.74 -14.16 7.67
N GLY A 248 8.70 -13.50 7.03
CA GLY A 248 8.54 -12.88 5.70
C GLY A 248 8.15 -13.88 4.60
N GLN A 249 8.65 -15.12 4.67
CA GLN A 249 8.24 -16.20 3.74
C GLN A 249 6.75 -16.51 3.89
N ARG A 250 6.27 -16.63 5.15
CA ARG A 250 4.86 -16.93 5.45
C ARG A 250 3.96 -15.76 5.07
N LEU A 251 4.39 -14.51 5.29
CA LEU A 251 3.61 -13.30 5.01
C LEU A 251 3.42 -13.04 3.51
N LEU A 252 4.37 -13.40 2.64
CA LEU A 252 4.19 -13.27 1.18
C LEU A 252 3.39 -14.43 0.56
N ALA A 253 3.28 -15.56 1.24
CA ALA A 253 2.58 -16.75 0.76
C ALA A 253 1.09 -16.78 1.14
N VAL A 254 0.63 -15.82 1.95
CA VAL A 254 -0.77 -15.76 2.41
C VAL A 254 -1.59 -14.79 1.55
N PRO A 255 -2.92 -14.96 1.50
CA PRO A 255 -3.79 -14.03 0.79
C PRO A 255 -3.58 -12.58 1.26
N ARG A 256 -3.57 -11.66 0.30
CA ARG A 256 -3.47 -10.21 0.58
C ARG A 256 -4.83 -9.67 1.02
N PHE A 257 -4.81 -8.69 1.90
CA PHE A 257 -5.97 -7.91 2.32
C PHE A 257 -5.71 -6.45 2.00
N SER A 258 -6.68 -5.74 1.46
CA SER A 258 -6.53 -4.37 0.99
C SER A 258 -7.70 -3.54 1.51
N GLN A 259 -7.40 -2.43 2.17
CA GLN A 259 -8.40 -1.57 2.79
C GLN A 259 -8.00 -0.10 2.67
N VAL A 260 -8.98 0.79 2.46
CA VAL A 260 -8.75 2.23 2.62
C VAL A 260 -8.70 2.56 4.11
N VAL A 261 -7.55 3.08 4.57
CA VAL A 261 -7.34 3.51 5.95
C VAL A 261 -7.40 5.03 6.05
N VAL A 262 -7.89 5.52 7.19
CA VAL A 262 -8.03 6.94 7.48
C VAL A 262 -7.04 7.34 8.59
N GLY A 263 -6.24 8.37 8.34
CA GLY A 263 -5.31 8.95 9.30
C GLY A 263 -5.99 9.88 10.31
N THR A 264 -5.25 10.27 11.34
CA THR A 264 -5.71 11.26 12.34
C THR A 264 -6.01 12.63 11.72
N SER A 265 -5.32 13.00 10.63
CA SER A 265 -5.63 14.20 9.83
C SER A 265 -6.86 14.08 8.94
N GLY A 266 -7.49 12.90 8.88
CA GLY A 266 -8.60 12.57 7.97
C GLY A 266 -8.16 12.19 6.56
N ARG A 267 -6.85 12.28 6.25
CA ARG A 267 -6.29 11.81 4.98
C ARG A 267 -6.44 10.30 4.83
N MET A 268 -6.56 9.85 3.60
CA MET A 268 -6.78 8.44 3.28
C MET A 268 -5.59 7.88 2.50
N ALA A 269 -5.37 6.58 2.65
CA ALA A 269 -4.44 5.82 1.82
C ALA A 269 -4.96 4.38 1.69
N ARG A 270 -4.65 3.73 0.56
CA ARG A 270 -4.82 2.29 0.43
C ARG A 270 -3.71 1.57 1.20
N MET A 271 -4.08 0.72 2.15
CA MET A 271 -3.16 -0.17 2.86
C MET A 271 -3.36 -1.59 2.35
N THR A 272 -2.31 -2.18 1.77
CA THR A 272 -2.26 -3.62 1.50
C THR A 272 -1.51 -4.31 2.63
N THR A 273 -2.10 -5.32 3.24
CA THR A 273 -1.54 -6.15 4.30
C THR A 273 -1.88 -7.62 4.05
N VAL A 274 -1.63 -8.49 5.02
CA VAL A 274 -2.00 -9.91 4.98
C VAL A 274 -3.45 -10.12 5.42
N HIS A 275 -4.07 -11.21 4.99
CA HIS A 275 -5.41 -11.60 5.45
C HIS A 275 -5.48 -11.72 6.98
N PRO A 276 -6.54 -11.22 7.65
CA PRO A 276 -6.60 -11.17 9.12
C PRO A 276 -6.47 -12.54 9.79
N MET A 277 -7.10 -13.60 9.26
CA MET A 277 -6.90 -14.96 9.80
C MET A 277 -5.46 -15.47 9.62
N ALA A 278 -4.80 -15.10 8.53
CA ALA A 278 -3.40 -15.46 8.32
C ALA A 278 -2.48 -14.69 9.27
N PHE A 279 -2.77 -13.39 9.51
CA PHE A 279 -2.11 -12.57 10.52
C PHE A 279 -2.20 -13.22 11.90
N ALA A 280 -3.41 -13.60 12.34
CA ALA A 280 -3.61 -14.20 13.65
C ALA A 280 -2.84 -15.52 13.80
N ARG A 281 -2.91 -16.41 12.81
CA ARG A 281 -2.14 -17.67 12.80
C ARG A 281 -0.63 -17.42 12.93
N ILE A 282 -0.11 -16.46 12.16
CA ILE A 282 1.32 -16.09 12.19
C ILE A 282 1.71 -15.54 13.56
N LYS A 283 0.88 -14.66 14.14
CA LYS A 283 1.13 -14.06 15.45
C LYS A 283 1.09 -15.09 16.59
N ARG A 284 0.17 -16.06 16.56
CA ARG A 284 0.17 -17.19 17.51
C ARG A 284 1.47 -17.98 17.46
N GLN A 285 1.95 -18.28 16.25
CA GLN A 285 3.20 -19.01 16.07
C GLN A 285 4.40 -18.21 16.61
N LEU A 286 4.44 -16.89 16.38
CA LEU A 286 5.49 -16.03 16.93
C LEU A 286 5.45 -15.95 18.46
N ALA A 287 4.27 -15.96 19.07
CA ALA A 287 4.13 -15.86 20.52
C ALA A 287 4.70 -17.07 21.29
N VAL A 288 4.76 -18.24 20.64
CA VAL A 288 5.31 -19.48 21.24
C VAL A 288 6.72 -19.82 20.75
N ASP A 289 7.30 -19.01 19.86
CA ASP A 289 8.64 -19.22 19.33
C ASP A 289 9.69 -18.93 20.43
N PRO A 290 10.54 -19.90 20.82
CA PRO A 290 11.57 -19.70 21.83
C PRO A 290 12.58 -18.60 21.50
N ALA A 291 12.77 -18.27 20.21
CA ALA A 291 13.66 -17.20 19.77
C ALA A 291 13.01 -15.81 19.80
N ARG A 292 11.71 -15.70 20.12
CA ARG A 292 10.99 -14.43 20.19
C ARG A 292 11.40 -13.63 21.42
N ASP A 293 11.52 -12.31 21.27
CA ASP A 293 11.69 -11.40 22.41
C ASP A 293 10.55 -11.61 23.43
N PRO A 294 10.84 -11.99 24.69
CA PRO A 294 9.82 -12.24 25.71
C PRO A 294 8.90 -11.05 25.96
N ARG A 295 9.35 -9.82 25.66
CA ARG A 295 8.54 -8.60 25.78
C ARG A 295 7.53 -8.45 24.64
N LYS A 296 7.78 -9.09 23.49
CA LYS A 296 6.90 -9.04 22.30
C LYS A 296 5.90 -10.21 22.27
N ALA A 297 6.25 -11.37 22.84
CA ALA A 297 5.43 -12.57 22.79
C ALA A 297 3.99 -12.41 23.35
N PRO A 298 3.76 -11.80 24.54
CA PRO A 298 2.41 -11.58 25.05
C PRO A 298 1.56 -10.67 24.14
N LYS A 299 2.19 -9.63 23.56
CA LYS A 299 1.53 -8.73 22.60
C LYS A 299 1.16 -9.47 21.31
N ASP A 300 2.03 -10.35 20.81
CA ASP A 300 1.71 -11.16 19.63
C ASP A 300 0.52 -12.10 19.89
N ALA A 301 0.46 -12.75 21.05
CA ALA A 301 -0.68 -13.59 21.44
C ALA A 301 -1.98 -12.78 21.52
N ALA A 302 -1.96 -11.64 22.21
CA ALA A 302 -3.12 -10.77 22.36
C ALA A 302 -3.62 -10.22 21.01
N GLN A 303 -2.70 -9.81 20.11
CA GLN A 303 -3.06 -9.37 18.77
C GLN A 303 -3.69 -10.50 17.94
N ALA A 304 -3.21 -11.73 18.08
CA ALA A 304 -3.80 -12.86 17.37
C ALA A 304 -5.22 -13.16 17.83
N GLU A 305 -5.44 -13.24 19.15
CA GLU A 305 -6.75 -13.47 19.74
C GLU A 305 -7.76 -12.39 19.34
N GLN A 306 -7.38 -11.12 19.45
CA GLN A 306 -8.26 -10.01 19.09
C GLN A 306 -8.59 -9.98 17.58
N VAL A 307 -7.64 -10.32 16.70
CA VAL A 307 -7.95 -10.37 15.26
C VAL A 307 -8.88 -11.53 14.93
N GLU A 308 -8.74 -12.68 15.59
CA GLU A 308 -9.70 -13.80 15.43
C GLU A 308 -11.10 -13.41 15.91
N GLU A 309 -11.23 -12.80 17.08
CA GLU A 309 -12.50 -12.29 17.58
C GLU A 309 -13.11 -11.25 16.63
N LEU A 310 -12.29 -10.34 16.10
CA LEU A 310 -12.74 -9.34 15.13
C LEU A 310 -13.35 -10.02 13.89
N VAL A 311 -12.66 -11.02 13.32
CA VAL A 311 -13.15 -11.73 12.14
C VAL A 311 -14.44 -12.49 12.47
N LEU A 312 -14.50 -13.17 13.60
CA LEU A 312 -15.70 -13.93 14.00
C LEU A 312 -16.93 -13.05 14.17
N HIS A 313 -16.78 -11.83 14.71
CA HIS A 313 -17.91 -10.99 15.09
C HIS A 313 -18.24 -9.85 14.12
N TYR A 314 -17.25 -9.32 13.39
CA TYR A 314 -17.41 -8.14 12.54
C TYR A 314 -17.15 -8.42 11.06
N LEU A 315 -16.28 -9.39 10.75
CA LEU A 315 -15.91 -9.73 9.36
C LEU A 315 -16.11 -11.23 9.05
N PRO A 316 -17.27 -11.84 9.35
CA PRO A 316 -17.47 -13.29 9.19
C PRO A 316 -17.36 -13.75 7.73
N ASN A 317 -17.55 -12.83 6.78
CA ASN A 317 -17.32 -13.06 5.35
C ASN A 317 -15.85 -13.42 5.02
N LEU A 318 -14.90 -13.10 5.90
CA LEU A 318 -13.48 -13.43 5.72
C LEU A 318 -13.08 -14.81 6.24
N LEU A 319 -13.99 -15.54 6.90
CA LEU A 319 -13.71 -16.90 7.38
C LEU A 319 -13.50 -17.90 6.23
N ALA A 320 -14.31 -17.78 5.16
CA ALA A 320 -14.24 -18.70 4.02
C ALA A 320 -13.00 -18.46 3.13
N THR A 321 -12.50 -17.22 3.06
CA THR A 321 -11.35 -16.84 2.23
C THR A 321 -9.99 -17.13 2.87
N GLY A 322 -9.96 -17.44 4.17
CA GLY A 322 -8.73 -17.79 4.89
C GLY A 322 -8.35 -19.27 4.86
N ALA A 323 -9.22 -20.13 4.29
CA ALA A 323 -9.15 -21.59 4.41
C ALA A 323 -8.42 -22.32 3.27
N ASP A 324 -7.97 -21.62 2.22
CA ASP A 324 -7.17 -22.24 1.16
C ASP A 324 -5.72 -22.45 1.63
N GLU A 325 -5.47 -23.60 2.24
CA GLU A 325 -4.13 -24.18 2.42
C GLU A 325 -3.59 -24.72 1.09
N PRO A 326 -2.28 -24.60 0.82
CA PRO A 326 -1.52 -25.75 0.37
C PRO A 326 -1.14 -26.57 1.61
N THR A 327 -1.87 -27.67 1.79
CA THR A 327 -1.50 -28.76 2.69
C THR A 327 -0.18 -29.38 2.20
N THR A 328 0.66 -29.75 3.16
CA THR A 328 1.96 -30.47 3.09
C THR A 328 3.20 -29.69 2.64
N LEU A 329 4.11 -29.51 3.60
CA LEU A 329 5.51 -29.90 3.47
C LEU A 329 5.98 -30.33 4.87
N SER A 330 5.97 -31.65 5.08
CA SER A 330 6.64 -32.36 6.18
C SER A 330 8.15 -32.24 6.05
#